data_AF-A0A243CVF5-F1
#
_entry.id   AF-A0A243CVF5-F1
#
_cell.length_a   1.000
_cell.length_b   1.000
_cell.length_c   1.000
_cell.angle_alpha   90.00
_cell.angle_beta   90.00
_cell.angle_gamma   90.00
#
_symmetry.space_group_name_H-M   'P 1'
#
loop_
_entity.id
_entity.type
_entity.pdbx_description
1 polymer ?
#
loop_
_entity_poly.entity_id
_entity_poly.type
_entity_poly.pdbx_seq_one_letter_code
_entity_poly.pdbx_strand_id
1 'polypeptide(L)'
;MKWIDTLFKNLLPATTIEEIKLDFDSVKDTPLTQLGLDSLSIMGLVMRLEDEFDFSIDYETFDIKSIETLSKIQSLLKSASLN
;
A
#
# COMPACT_ATOMS: atom_id res chain seq x y z
N MET A 1 7.88 -4.82 8.48
CA MET A 1 7.64 -5.05 7.04
C MET A 1 6.49 -6.00 6.72
N LYS A 2 5.92 -6.76 7.68
CA LYS A 2 4.78 -7.67 7.44
C LYS A 2 3.58 -7.06 6.68
N TRP A 3 3.35 -5.75 6.83
CA TRP A 3 2.28 -5.04 6.13
C TRP A 3 2.47 -5.04 4.60
N ILE A 4 3.72 -5.04 4.10
CA ILE A 4 4.02 -5.11 2.66
C ILE A 4 3.57 -6.46 2.12
N ASP A 5 3.96 -7.56 2.80
CA ASP A 5 3.55 -8.90 2.41
C ASP A 5 2.02 -9.05 2.45
N THR A 6 1.35 -8.44 3.43
CA THR A 6 -0.11 -8.54 3.60
C THR A 6 -0.88 -7.76 2.54
N LEU A 7 -0.50 -6.50 2.31
CA LEU A 7 -1.18 -5.61 1.38
C LEU A 7 -0.96 -6.01 -0.08
N PHE A 8 0.26 -6.39 -0.46
CA PHE A 8 0.60 -6.63 -1.86
C PHE A 8 0.45 -8.09 -2.30
N LYS A 9 0.10 -9.01 -1.40
CA LYS A 9 -0.13 -10.42 -1.73
C LYS A 9 -1.20 -10.53 -2.83
N ASN A 10 -0.84 -11.22 -3.92
CA ASN A 10 -1.67 -11.40 -5.11
C ASN A 10 -2.00 -10.10 -5.88
N LEU A 11 -1.49 -8.94 -5.46
CA LEU A 11 -1.52 -7.68 -6.22
C LEU A 11 -0.21 -7.44 -6.98
N LEU A 12 0.89 -7.98 -6.45
CA LEU A 12 2.20 -7.98 -7.09
C LEU A 12 2.80 -9.39 -7.14
N PRO A 13 3.71 -9.66 -8.09
CA PRO A 13 4.55 -10.85 -8.06
C PRO A 13 5.34 -10.94 -6.75
N ALA A 14 5.49 -12.14 -6.21
CA ALA A 14 6.23 -12.37 -4.97
C ALA A 14 7.68 -11.87 -5.05
N THR A 15 8.32 -11.96 -6.23
CA THR A 15 9.68 -11.44 -6.47
C THR A 15 9.74 -9.92 -6.31
N THR A 16 8.74 -9.19 -6.83
CA THR A 16 8.65 -7.73 -6.69
C THR A 16 8.45 -7.32 -5.23
N ILE A 17 7.65 -8.08 -4.47
CA ILE A 17 7.45 -7.84 -3.03
C ILE A 17 8.77 -8.02 -2.26
N GLU A 18 9.54 -9.06 -2.59
CA GLU A 18 10.87 -9.30 -2.00
C GLU A 18 11.87 -8.18 -2.35
N GLU A 19 11.90 -7.73 -3.61
CA GLU A 19 12.75 -6.61 -4.06
C GLU A 19 12.41 -5.31 -3.32
N ILE A 20 11.12 -4.98 -3.19
CA ILE A 20 10.64 -3.82 -2.44
C ILE A 20 11.10 -3.87 -0.98
N LYS A 21 11.07 -5.06 -0.36
CA LYS A 21 11.52 -5.23 1.03
C LYS A 21 13.03 -5.08 1.17
N LEU A 22 13.78 -5.53 0.16
CA LEU A 22 15.25 -5.52 0.19
C LEU A 22 15.82 -4.10 0.04
N ASP A 23 15.18 -3.26 -0.78
CA ASP A 23 15.63 -1.87 -1.03
C ASP A 23 14.51 -0.85 -0.81
N PHE A 24 13.79 -0.99 0.30
CA PHE A 24 12.62 -0.17 0.61
C PHE A 24 12.91 1.33 0.56
N ASP A 25 14.03 1.77 1.14
CA ASP A 25 14.35 3.19 1.24
C ASP A 25 14.54 3.87 -0.12
N SER A 26 14.99 3.12 -1.13
CA SER A 26 15.18 3.63 -2.48
C SER A 26 13.89 3.71 -3.28
N VAL A 27 12.91 2.84 -2.98
CA VAL A 27 11.65 2.75 -3.74
C VAL A 27 10.43 3.33 -3.01
N LYS A 28 10.56 3.71 -1.73
CA LYS A 28 9.41 4.09 -0.90
C LYS A 28 8.60 5.27 -1.42
N ASP A 29 9.23 6.17 -2.17
CA ASP A 29 8.63 7.38 -2.74
C ASP A 29 8.32 7.22 -4.24
N THR A 30 8.56 6.05 -4.82
CA THR A 30 8.18 5.71 -6.18
C THR A 30 6.67 5.49 -6.26
N PRO A 31 5.97 6.04 -7.28
CA PRO A 31 4.56 5.75 -7.50
C PRO A 31 4.31 4.24 -7.64
N LEU A 32 3.30 3.72 -6.97
CA LEU A 32 2.97 2.29 -7.00
C LEU A 32 2.73 1.74 -8.41
N THR A 33 2.24 2.59 -9.33
CA THR A 33 2.07 2.25 -10.74
C THR A 33 3.38 1.94 -11.46
N GLN A 34 4.48 2.55 -11.03
CA GLN A 34 5.82 2.25 -11.53
C GLN A 34 6.42 1.00 -10.88
N LEU A 35 5.88 0.57 -9.73
CA LEU A 35 6.23 -0.68 -9.05
C LEU A 35 5.40 -1.88 -9.55
N GLY A 36 4.52 -1.67 -10.53
CA GLY A 36 3.74 -2.73 -11.17
C GLY A 36 2.30 -2.86 -10.68
N LEU A 37 1.80 -1.99 -9.80
CA LEU A 37 0.36 -1.96 -9.48
C LEU A 37 -0.42 -1.19 -10.55
N ASP A 38 -1.31 -1.87 -11.27
CA ASP A 38 -2.26 -1.18 -12.13
C ASP A 38 -3.40 -0.52 -11.32
N SER A 39 -4.23 0.28 -12.00
CA SER A 39 -5.34 1.01 -11.36
C SER A 39 -6.37 0.09 -10.70
N LEU A 40 -6.59 -1.12 -11.22
CA LEU A 40 -7.49 -2.11 -10.62
C LEU A 40 -6.89 -2.68 -9.33
N SER A 41 -5.59 -2.95 -9.34
CA SER A 41 -4.83 -3.43 -8.19
C SER A 41 -4.76 -2.38 -7.09
N ILE A 42 -4.73 -1.09 -7.43
CA ILE A 42 -4.86 0.01 -6.46
C ILE A 42 -6.21 -0.04 -5.74
N MET A 43 -7.32 -0.34 -6.44
CA MET A 43 -8.61 -0.52 -5.75
C MET A 43 -8.59 -1.76 -4.84
N GLY A 44 -7.95 -2.85 -5.29
CA GLY A 44 -7.70 -4.04 -4.45
C GLY A 44 -6.89 -3.72 -3.19
N LEU A 45 -5.94 -2.79 -3.29
CA LEU A 45 -5.14 -2.31 -2.16
C LEU A 45 -6.00 -1.48 -1.18
N VAL A 46 -6.87 -0.61 -1.68
CA VAL A 46 -7.80 0.18 -0.85
C VAL A 46 -8.70 -0.75 -0.01
N MET A 47 -9.32 -1.75 -0.64
CA MET A 47 -10.16 -2.72 0.07
C MET A 47 -9.36 -3.51 1.13
N ARG A 48 -8.12 -3.90 0.83
CA ARG A 48 -7.25 -4.58 1.81
C ARG A 48 -6.86 -3.70 2.98
N LEU A 49 -6.70 -2.40 2.77
CA LEU A 49 -6.42 -1.46 3.87
C LEU A 49 -7.61 -1.39 4.83
N GLU A 50 -8.84 -1.41 4.32
CA GLU A 50 -10.06 -1.50 5.11
C GLU A 50 -10.16 -2.84 5.85
N ASP A 51 -10.03 -3.97 5.14
CA ASP A 51 -10.23 -5.31 5.71
C ASP A 51 -9.14 -5.74 6.72
N GLU A 52 -7.86 -5.44 6.45
CA GLU A 52 -6.73 -5.97 7.22
C GLU A 52 -6.23 -5.02 8.32
N PHE A 53 -6.58 -3.74 8.23
CA PHE A 53 -6.06 -2.69 9.12
C PHE A 53 -7.14 -1.83 9.78
N ASP A 54 -8.41 -2.28 9.74
CA ASP A 54 -9.57 -1.63 10.38
C ASP A 54 -9.73 -0.15 10.00
N PHE A 55 -9.37 0.18 8.75
CA PHE A 55 -9.58 1.52 8.21
C PHE A 55 -11.01 1.66 7.71
N SER A 56 -11.78 2.58 8.28
CA SER A 56 -13.03 3.03 7.66
C SER A 56 -12.69 4.04 6.55
N ILE A 57 -12.66 3.57 5.30
CA ILE A 57 -12.41 4.45 4.13
C ILE A 57 -13.73 5.05 3.65
N ASP A 58 -13.84 6.37 3.75
CA ASP A 58 -14.93 7.11 3.10
C ASP A 58 -14.62 7.30 1.62
N TYR A 59 -15.16 6.45 0.76
CA TYR A 59 -14.94 6.48 -0.68
C TYR A 59 -15.39 7.79 -1.37
N GLU A 60 -16.23 8.61 -0.74
CA GLU A 60 -16.60 9.93 -1.30
C GLU A 60 -15.51 10.97 -1.11
N THR A 61 -14.70 10.85 -0.05
CA THR A 61 -13.69 11.83 0.34
C THR A 61 -12.26 11.30 0.30
N PHE A 62 -12.08 10.00 0.13
CA PHE A 62 -10.77 9.35 0.10
C PHE A 62 -9.96 9.78 -1.12
N ASP A 63 -8.85 10.47 -0.87
CA ASP A 63 -7.89 10.79 -1.91
C ASP A 63 -6.93 9.62 -2.11
N ILE A 64 -6.99 8.98 -3.28
CA ILE A 64 -6.06 7.90 -3.69
C ILE A 64 -4.59 8.36 -3.61
N LYS A 65 -4.31 9.67 -3.70
CA LYS A 65 -2.96 10.20 -3.51
C LYS A 65 -2.40 9.91 -2.12
N SER A 66 -3.23 9.61 -1.12
CA SER A 66 -2.82 9.22 0.23
C SER A 66 -2.16 7.84 0.29
N ILE A 67 -2.28 7.02 -0.77
CA ILE A 67 -1.69 5.68 -0.87
C ILE A 67 -0.81 5.51 -2.12
N GLU A 68 -0.47 6.62 -2.80
CA GLU A 68 0.25 6.61 -4.08
C GLU A 68 1.67 6.02 -4.01
N THR A 69 2.28 6.00 -2.83
CA THR A 69 3.63 5.50 -2.58
C THR A 69 3.67 4.67 -1.30
N LEU A 70 4.70 3.83 -1.15
CA LEU A 70 4.88 3.00 0.04
C LEU A 70 5.10 3.84 1.31
N SER A 71 5.80 4.98 1.20
CA SER A 71 6.02 5.91 2.31
C SER A 71 4.72 6.51 2.84
N LYS A 72 3.79 6.85 1.94
CA LYS A 72 2.47 7.35 2.30
C LYS A 72 1.62 6.27 2.96
N ILE A 73 1.59 5.05 2.42
CA ILE A 73 0.91 3.91 3.05
C ILE A 73 1.48 3.63 4.44
N GLN A 74 2.81 3.60 4.58
CA GLN A 74 3.44 3.39 5.87
C GLN A 74 3.04 4.48 6.88
N SER A 75 2.93 5.73 6.43
CA SER A 75 2.52 6.85 7.27
C SER A 75 1.05 6.74 7.68
N LEU A 76 0.18 6.35 6.74
CA LEU A 76 -1.23 6.05 6.97
C LEU A 76 -1.37 4.96 8.05
N LEU A 77 -0.73 3.80 7.87
CA LEU A 77 -0.78 2.69 8.83
C LEU A 77 -0.28 3.08 10.23
N LYS A 78 0.77 3.91 10.31
CA LYS A 78 1.28 4.43 11.59
C LYS A 78 0.26 5.32 12.29
N SER A 79 -0.45 6.17 11.55
CA SER A 79 -1.49 7.03 12.12
C SER A 79 -2.69 6.24 12.65
N ALA A 80 -3.06 5.12 12.02
CA ALA A 80 -4.12 4.25 12.54
C ALA A 80 -3.69 3.42 13.75
N SER A 81 -2.44 2.96 13.81
CA SER A 81 -1.92 2.17 14.95
C SER A 81 -1.73 2.99 16.24
N LEU A 82 -1.92 4.31 16.18
CA LEU A 82 -1.80 5.24 17.31
C LEU A 82 -3.16 5.63 17.93
N ASN A 83 -4.27 5.14 17.38
CA ASN A 83 -5.61 5.29 17.92
C ASN A 83 -6.09 3.97 18.54
#